data_AF-A0A378WPW4-F1
#
_entry.id   AF-A0A378WPW4-F1
#
_cell.length_a   1.000
_cell.length_b   1.000
_cell.length_c   1.000
_cell.angle_alpha   90.00
_cell.angle_beta   90.00
_cell.angle_gamma   90.00
#
_symmetry.space_group_name_H-M   'P 1'
#
loop_
_entity.id
_entity.type
_entity.pdbx_description
1 polymer ?
#
loop_
_entity_poly.entity_id
_entity_poly.type
_entity_poly.pdbx_seq_one_letter_code
_entity_poly.pdbx_strand_id
1 'polypeptide(L)'
;MRYWRAVEYFSPPKVEAVDPNNDVRAVSKGRPLPWEAGVLATPRKERIWRHTVYAGIFETRKVREVLQEALRAPESEHDLDGRVKGTSALLSFGVDEAGHLIKESITLSSCAWAVSRTLTPGPDDDAWLDGFDDDQEKLLGYLFEIGDGRIPVSSTSEAAGRGLGLVAGTAARVALDVATGGISALPSVVGTIAAPTVGPIAAKVIEKIGDSLAKDANDTINATVKPKLSRNGKDTEPESPEGDDSSAPTGLGTKVLTVDDLAAITRWVAETLGLAEALEPRNIRVKSRQIPLRTADDAAGDEFLNSFYAPDLELVAVSLAAGDAGKALTDYLRDDESIDMAQRVDLRRSPATVLRTLAPDAMPLGRWPSPPTEPLALSQQFAINEIFNSLADPAARGLYAVNGPPGTGKTTMLRDLIAAIVVARATRLARLKSASEVFQKTPLAWTTEETVKKYHRKLHPLRADLTGFEIVVASSNNGAVENITLEVPASKTIDLETFPDADYWAGPATILTGTSCWGAVAARLGRRSFRQDFVDRFWWGRTSGVRTGRNPPRWSGCIRS
;
A
#
# COMPACT_ATOMS: atom_id res chain seq x y z
N MET A 1 9.51 9.24 11.89
CA MET A 1 8.96 8.09 11.13
C MET A 1 8.49 6.95 12.02
N ARG A 2 9.29 6.48 12.99
CA ARG A 2 8.92 5.38 13.91
C ARG A 2 7.52 5.52 14.52
N TYR A 3 7.15 6.73 14.95
CA TYR A 3 5.79 7.03 15.43
C TYR A 3 4.69 6.65 14.43
N TRP A 4 4.75 7.17 13.19
CA TRP A 4 3.76 6.88 12.16
C TRP A 4 3.70 5.40 11.80
N ARG A 5 4.86 4.72 11.73
CA ARG A 5 4.92 3.27 11.51
C ARG A 5 4.22 2.50 12.63
N ALA A 6 4.45 2.87 13.89
CA ALA A 6 3.78 2.25 15.03
C ALA A 6 2.26 2.46 14.97
N VAL A 7 1.81 3.68 14.63
CA VAL A 7 0.37 3.97 14.42
C VAL A 7 -0.22 3.04 13.36
N GLU A 8 0.45 2.86 12.23
CA GLU A 8 -0.04 1.96 11.17
C GLU A 8 -0.03 0.48 11.57
N TYR A 9 1.00 0.01 12.29
CA TYR A 9 1.03 -1.36 12.82
C TYR A 9 -0.11 -1.62 13.80
N PHE A 10 -0.46 -0.68 14.66
CA PHE A 10 -1.57 -0.83 15.61
C PHE A 10 -2.94 -0.42 15.03
N SER A 11 -3.04 -0.17 13.71
CA SER A 11 -4.29 0.18 13.03
C SER A 11 -4.72 -0.92 12.05
N PRO A 12 -5.06 -2.13 12.52
CA PRO A 12 -5.40 -3.22 11.62
C PRO A 12 -6.70 -2.94 10.84
N PRO A 13 -6.75 -3.29 9.54
CA PRO A 13 -7.99 -3.38 8.80
C PRO A 13 -9.03 -4.27 9.52
N LYS A 14 -10.30 -3.87 9.41
CA LYS A 14 -11.41 -4.61 10.00
C LYS A 14 -11.74 -5.83 9.14
N VAL A 15 -11.77 -7.00 9.75
CA VAL A 15 -12.28 -8.22 9.13
C VAL A 15 -13.80 -8.24 9.25
N GLU A 16 -14.48 -8.42 8.11
CA GLU A 16 -15.94 -8.48 8.02
C GLU A 16 -16.54 -9.51 9.00
N ALA A 17 -17.69 -9.16 9.55
CA ALA A 17 -18.47 -10.09 10.36
C ALA A 17 -19.05 -11.22 9.49
N VAL A 18 -19.46 -12.31 10.12
CA VAL A 18 -20.15 -13.40 9.42
C VAL A 18 -21.42 -12.86 8.79
N ASP A 19 -21.51 -12.93 7.48
CA ASP A 19 -22.63 -12.47 6.68
C ASP A 19 -22.81 -13.41 5.47
N PRO A 20 -23.80 -14.32 5.52
CA PRO A 20 -24.09 -15.23 4.44
C PRO A 20 -24.44 -14.54 3.11
N ASN A 21 -24.97 -13.32 3.14
CA ASN A 21 -25.32 -12.58 1.91
C ASN A 21 -24.10 -12.08 1.16
N ASN A 22 -22.99 -11.89 1.87
CA ASN A 22 -21.70 -11.48 1.34
C ASN A 22 -20.70 -12.64 1.28
N ASP A 23 -21.18 -13.89 1.39
CA ASP A 23 -20.38 -15.12 1.38
C ASP A 23 -19.25 -15.13 2.43
N VAL A 24 -19.46 -14.49 3.59
CA VAL A 24 -18.56 -14.53 4.75
C VAL A 24 -19.08 -15.55 5.77
N ARG A 25 -18.34 -16.63 5.98
CA ARG A 25 -18.74 -17.76 6.83
C ARG A 25 -17.74 -18.01 7.96
N ALA A 26 -18.24 -18.41 9.13
CA ALA A 26 -17.39 -18.92 10.21
C ALA A 26 -17.00 -20.38 9.94
N VAL A 27 -15.77 -20.74 10.28
CA VAL A 27 -15.29 -22.12 10.25
C VAL A 27 -15.53 -22.78 11.59
N SER A 28 -16.07 -24.00 11.57
CA SER A 28 -16.25 -24.83 12.75
C SER A 28 -16.24 -26.30 12.37
N LYS A 29 -15.69 -27.15 13.23
CA LYS A 29 -15.74 -28.61 13.08
C LYS A 29 -17.19 -29.08 12.89
N GLY A 30 -17.43 -29.90 11.88
CA GLY A 30 -18.77 -30.41 11.52
C GLY A 30 -19.57 -29.50 10.58
N ARG A 31 -19.03 -28.36 10.12
CA ARG A 31 -19.59 -27.59 9.00
C ARG A 31 -18.67 -27.70 7.79
N PRO A 32 -19.23 -27.85 6.57
CA PRO A 32 -18.42 -27.97 5.38
C PRO A 32 -17.80 -26.62 5.01
N LEU A 33 -16.58 -26.65 4.49
CA LEU A 33 -15.84 -25.48 4.01
C LEU A 33 -16.41 -25.00 2.66
N PRO A 34 -16.22 -23.71 2.30
CA PRO A 34 -16.81 -23.15 1.08
C PRO A 34 -16.38 -23.81 -0.24
N TRP A 35 -15.20 -24.44 -0.27
CA TRP A 35 -14.67 -25.19 -1.41
C TRP A 35 -15.09 -26.66 -1.43
N GLU A 36 -15.85 -27.13 -0.44
CA GLU A 36 -16.44 -28.47 -0.49
C GLU A 36 -17.62 -28.52 -1.47
N ALA A 37 -17.78 -29.67 -2.13
CA ALA A 37 -18.79 -29.85 -3.16
C ALA A 37 -20.22 -29.56 -2.65
N GLY A 38 -20.95 -28.73 -3.37
CA GLY A 38 -22.36 -28.38 -3.07
C GLY A 38 -22.56 -27.28 -2.04
N VAL A 39 -21.50 -26.67 -1.51
CA VAL A 39 -21.59 -25.62 -0.47
C VAL A 39 -21.85 -24.22 -1.06
N LEU A 40 -21.23 -23.93 -2.20
CA LEU A 40 -21.44 -22.70 -2.98
C LEU A 40 -22.13 -23.01 -4.30
N ALA A 41 -22.86 -22.02 -4.82
CA ALA A 41 -23.48 -22.11 -6.14
C ALA A 41 -22.42 -22.14 -7.25
N THR A 42 -22.77 -22.71 -8.39
CA THR A 42 -21.89 -22.72 -9.58
C THR A 42 -21.48 -21.30 -9.95
N PRO A 43 -20.18 -21.04 -10.23
CA PRO A 43 -19.72 -19.73 -10.69
C PRO A 43 -20.48 -19.23 -11.91
N ARG A 44 -20.59 -17.91 -12.05
CA ARG A 44 -21.09 -17.29 -13.29
C ARG A 44 -20.12 -17.61 -14.44
N LYS A 45 -20.62 -17.53 -15.69
CA LYS A 45 -19.81 -17.71 -16.90
C LYS A 45 -18.53 -16.87 -16.85
N GLU A 46 -17.39 -17.48 -17.19
CA GLU A 46 -16.03 -16.88 -17.19
C GLU A 46 -15.56 -16.37 -15.81
N ARG A 47 -16.10 -16.94 -14.72
CA ARG A 47 -15.65 -16.67 -13.36
C ARG A 47 -15.30 -17.95 -12.62
N ILE A 48 -14.47 -17.79 -11.59
CA ILE A 48 -14.07 -18.84 -10.66
C ILE A 48 -14.21 -18.35 -9.23
N TRP A 49 -14.46 -19.25 -8.28
CA TRP A 49 -14.42 -18.91 -6.87
C TRP A 49 -12.98 -18.70 -6.38
N ARG A 50 -12.82 -17.72 -5.50
CA ARG A 50 -11.62 -17.47 -4.70
C ARG A 50 -12.06 -17.28 -3.26
N HIS A 51 -11.32 -17.86 -2.33
CA HIS A 51 -11.60 -17.75 -0.90
C HIS A 51 -10.46 -17.03 -0.20
N THR A 52 -10.79 -16.13 0.74
CA THR A 52 -9.83 -15.52 1.66
C THR A 52 -10.13 -16.05 3.05
N VAL A 53 -9.16 -16.73 3.63
CA VAL A 53 -9.21 -17.24 5.01
C VAL A 53 -8.64 -16.18 5.94
N TYR A 54 -9.38 -15.85 6.99
CA TYR A 54 -8.95 -15.02 8.11
C TYR A 54 -8.81 -15.91 9.35
N ALA A 55 -7.55 -16.22 9.69
CA ALA A 55 -7.19 -17.13 10.76
C ALA A 55 -6.89 -16.37 12.06
N GLY A 56 -7.49 -16.82 13.16
CA GLY A 56 -7.26 -16.25 14.48
C GLY A 56 -7.90 -14.89 14.68
N ILE A 57 -9.23 -14.82 14.59
CA ILE A 57 -9.95 -13.56 14.78
C ILE A 57 -9.83 -13.07 16.23
N PHE A 58 -9.41 -11.82 16.41
CA PHE A 58 -9.31 -11.14 17.71
C PHE A 58 -10.04 -9.79 17.72
N GLU A 59 -10.41 -9.32 18.91
CA GLU A 59 -11.04 -8.01 19.10
C GLU A 59 -9.99 -6.90 19.17
N THR A 60 -10.22 -5.79 18.46
CA THR A 60 -9.32 -4.62 18.50
C THR A 60 -9.22 -4.02 19.91
N ARG A 61 -10.24 -4.23 20.75
CA ARG A 61 -10.21 -3.84 22.17
C ARG A 61 -9.05 -4.49 22.93
N LYS A 62 -8.71 -5.75 22.65
CA LYS A 62 -7.65 -6.46 23.37
C LYS A 62 -6.26 -5.93 23.03
N VAL A 63 -6.07 -5.49 21.78
CA VAL A 63 -4.84 -4.77 21.36
C VAL A 63 -4.63 -3.54 22.24
N ARG A 64 -5.68 -2.75 22.45
CA ARG A 64 -5.62 -1.57 23.31
C ARG A 64 -5.31 -1.93 24.76
N GLU A 65 -5.90 -3.00 25.29
CA GLU A 65 -5.64 -3.46 26.67
C GLU A 65 -4.16 -3.81 26.86
N VAL A 66 -3.57 -4.55 25.92
CA VAL A 66 -2.13 -4.86 25.94
C VAL A 66 -1.28 -3.58 25.89
N LEU A 67 -1.64 -2.63 25.02
CA LEU A 67 -0.91 -1.36 24.88
C LEU A 67 -1.00 -0.49 26.15
N GLN A 68 -2.18 -0.41 26.76
CA GLN A 68 -2.38 0.35 28.00
C GLN A 68 -1.54 -0.22 29.15
N GLU A 69 -1.52 -1.55 29.27
CA GLU A 69 -0.71 -2.24 30.28
C GLU A 69 0.79 -2.05 30.05
N ALA A 70 1.26 -2.25 28.82
CA ALA A 70 2.68 -2.18 28.49
C ALA A 70 3.26 -0.76 28.52
N LEU A 71 2.52 0.23 28.03
CA LEU A 71 2.97 1.63 27.96
C LEU A 71 2.73 2.41 29.27
N ARG A 72 2.03 1.81 30.25
CA ARG A 72 1.70 2.43 31.54
C ARG A 72 1.00 3.80 31.39
N ALA A 73 0.12 3.92 30.39
CA ALA A 73 -0.60 5.16 30.12
C ALA A 73 -1.45 5.56 31.35
N PRO A 74 -1.46 6.84 31.76
CA PRO A 74 -2.28 7.30 32.87
C PRO A 74 -3.77 7.18 32.53
N GLU A 75 -4.61 6.82 33.51
CA GLU A 75 -6.05 6.60 33.30
C GLU A 75 -6.78 7.81 32.68
N SER A 76 -6.26 9.03 32.89
CA SER A 76 -6.77 10.27 32.30
C SER A 76 -6.65 10.35 30.78
N GLU A 77 -5.79 9.55 30.17
CA GLU A 77 -5.57 9.50 28.71
C GLU A 77 -6.32 8.33 28.04
N HIS A 78 -7.06 7.53 28.82
CA HIS A 78 -7.73 6.34 28.31
C HIS A 78 -8.94 6.60 27.40
N ASP A 79 -9.44 7.83 27.31
CA ASP A 79 -10.78 8.11 26.75
C ASP A 79 -10.88 9.38 25.87
N LEU A 80 -9.90 9.62 25.00
CA LEU A 80 -9.94 10.77 24.08
C LEU A 80 -10.54 10.48 22.70
N ASP A 81 -10.69 9.23 22.26
CA ASP A 81 -11.39 8.97 20.99
C ASP A 81 -12.08 7.59 20.94
N GLY A 82 -13.36 7.62 20.54
CA GLY A 82 -14.37 6.59 20.78
C GLY A 82 -14.00 5.15 20.38
N ARG A 83 -14.60 4.20 21.12
CA ARG A 83 -14.58 2.74 20.93
C ARG A 83 -14.27 2.31 19.49
N VAL A 84 -13.01 1.98 19.20
CA VAL A 84 -12.63 1.23 18.00
C VAL A 84 -13.23 -0.18 18.12
N LYS A 85 -14.50 -0.31 17.75
CA LYS A 85 -15.19 -1.59 17.64
C LYS A 85 -14.81 -2.23 16.32
N GLY A 86 -14.33 -3.46 16.40
CA GLY A 86 -13.94 -4.24 15.24
C GLY A 86 -13.17 -5.49 15.64
N THR A 87 -13.11 -6.41 14.69
CA THR A 87 -12.25 -7.59 14.79
C THR A 87 -11.23 -7.55 13.67
N SER A 88 -10.04 -8.06 13.93
CA SER A 88 -9.05 -8.38 12.90
C SER A 88 -8.61 -9.84 13.04
N ALA A 89 -7.61 -10.28 12.29
CA ALA A 89 -7.10 -11.65 12.27
C ALA A 89 -5.58 -11.69 12.46
N LEU A 90 -5.04 -12.79 12.97
CA LEU A 90 -3.58 -12.97 13.08
C LEU A 90 -2.92 -13.16 11.70
N LEU A 91 -3.64 -13.82 10.79
CA LEU A 91 -3.11 -14.27 9.50
C LEU A 91 -4.25 -14.25 8.47
N SER A 92 -3.92 -13.92 7.22
CA SER A 92 -4.82 -14.08 6.09
C SER A 92 -4.12 -14.80 4.95
N PHE A 93 -4.86 -15.58 4.18
CA PHE A 93 -4.37 -16.19 2.95
C PHE A 93 -5.50 -16.56 2.01
N GLY A 94 -5.18 -16.57 0.72
CA GLY A 94 -6.02 -17.00 -0.37
C GLY A 94 -6.02 -18.52 -0.55
N VAL A 95 -7.17 -19.04 -0.93
CA VAL A 95 -7.41 -20.43 -1.28
C VAL A 95 -8.16 -20.47 -2.63
N ASP A 96 -7.74 -21.38 -3.51
CA ASP A 96 -8.40 -21.58 -4.82
C ASP A 96 -9.77 -22.27 -4.68
N GLU A 97 -10.49 -22.43 -5.80
CA GLU A 97 -11.81 -23.08 -5.81
C GLU A 97 -11.80 -24.53 -5.28
N ALA A 98 -10.65 -25.21 -5.36
CA ALA A 98 -10.49 -26.60 -4.96
C ALA A 98 -10.00 -26.77 -3.51
N GLY A 99 -9.69 -25.69 -2.80
CA GLY A 99 -9.22 -25.72 -1.42
C GLY A 99 -7.70 -25.74 -1.25
N HIS A 100 -6.92 -25.44 -2.30
CA HIS A 100 -5.46 -25.33 -2.25
C HIS A 100 -5.01 -23.92 -1.86
N LEU A 101 -3.99 -23.86 -1.00
CA LEU A 101 -3.36 -22.62 -0.57
C LEU A 101 -2.69 -21.89 -1.74
N ILE A 102 -2.91 -20.59 -1.87
CA ILE A 102 -2.18 -19.74 -2.82
C ILE A 102 -0.97 -19.16 -2.08
N LYS A 103 0.23 -19.64 -2.37
CA LYS A 103 1.44 -19.36 -1.57
C LYS A 103 1.74 -17.86 -1.47
N GLU A 104 1.64 -17.13 -2.57
CA GLU A 104 1.94 -15.69 -2.61
C GLU A 104 0.90 -14.80 -1.89
N SER A 105 -0.24 -15.36 -1.48
CA SER A 105 -1.33 -14.60 -0.86
C SER A 105 -1.27 -14.53 0.67
N ILE A 106 -0.33 -15.25 1.29
CA ILE A 106 -0.25 -15.32 2.75
C ILE A 106 0.27 -13.99 3.29
N THR A 107 -0.39 -13.46 4.32
CA THR A 107 -0.05 -12.20 4.98
C THR A 107 -0.16 -12.36 6.49
N LEU A 108 0.92 -12.06 7.20
CA LEU A 108 0.93 -11.97 8.66
C LEU A 108 0.37 -10.62 9.08
N SER A 109 -0.44 -10.57 10.14
CA SER A 109 -0.91 -9.30 10.68
C SER A 109 0.23 -8.55 11.37
N SER A 110 0.64 -7.42 10.80
CA SER A 110 1.53 -6.43 11.40
C SER A 110 1.05 -5.98 12.77
N CYS A 111 -0.28 -5.90 12.98
CA CYS A 111 -0.85 -5.60 14.29
C CYS A 111 -0.62 -6.73 15.29
N ALA A 112 -0.94 -7.97 14.92
CA ALA A 112 -0.71 -9.10 15.81
C ALA A 112 0.78 -9.24 16.14
N TRP A 113 1.65 -9.13 15.14
CA TRP A 113 3.09 -9.13 15.34
C TRP A 113 3.53 -7.99 16.25
N ALA A 114 3.06 -6.75 16.03
CA ALA A 114 3.42 -5.62 16.88
C ALA A 114 2.95 -5.81 18.33
N VAL A 115 1.77 -6.41 18.57
CA VAL A 115 1.31 -6.79 19.92
C VAL A 115 2.24 -7.83 20.54
N SER A 116 2.71 -8.82 19.77
CA SER A 116 3.69 -9.79 20.24
C SER A 116 4.97 -9.09 20.70
N ARG A 117 5.47 -8.14 19.90
CA ARG A 117 6.65 -7.32 20.22
C ARG A 117 6.44 -6.41 21.42
N THR A 118 5.22 -5.90 21.65
CA THR A 118 4.84 -5.14 22.84
C THR A 118 5.01 -5.98 24.11
N LEU A 119 4.75 -7.28 24.04
CA LEU A 119 4.91 -8.21 25.16
C LEU A 119 6.37 -8.64 25.33
N THR A 120 7.07 -8.93 24.22
CA THR A 120 8.48 -9.31 24.23
C THR A 120 9.11 -8.96 22.87
N PRO A 121 10.16 -8.11 22.83
CA PRO A 121 10.99 -7.64 23.94
C PRO A 121 10.34 -6.54 24.81
N GLY A 122 9.31 -5.87 24.30
CA GLY A 122 8.64 -4.76 24.98
C GLY A 122 9.10 -3.38 24.51
N PRO A 123 8.34 -2.32 24.84
CA PRO A 123 8.55 -0.97 24.33
C PRO A 123 9.83 -0.27 24.85
N ASP A 124 10.50 -0.84 25.85
CA ASP A 124 11.77 -0.33 26.38
C ASP A 124 12.97 -0.66 25.47
N ASP A 125 12.81 -1.55 24.47
CA ASP A 125 13.83 -1.87 23.48
C ASP A 125 13.71 -0.94 22.26
N ASP A 126 14.77 -0.22 21.89
CA ASP A 126 14.74 0.78 20.82
C ASP A 126 14.36 0.23 19.43
N ALA A 127 14.50 -1.07 19.22
CA ALA A 127 14.24 -1.79 17.97
C ALA A 127 13.05 -2.76 18.11
N TRP A 128 12.20 -2.58 19.12
CA TRP A 128 11.12 -3.53 19.41
C TRP A 128 10.14 -3.72 18.25
N LEU A 129 9.90 -2.68 17.43
CA LEU A 129 9.07 -2.75 16.21
C LEU A 129 9.87 -2.86 14.90
N ASP A 130 11.12 -3.32 14.94
CA ASP A 130 11.91 -3.63 13.74
C ASP A 130 11.86 -5.14 13.44
N GLY A 131 12.02 -5.53 12.15
CA GLY A 131 12.14 -6.94 11.72
C GLY A 131 10.85 -7.65 11.30
N PHE A 132 9.75 -6.92 11.04
CA PHE A 132 8.48 -7.52 10.63
C PHE A 132 8.60 -8.40 9.38
N ASP A 133 9.28 -7.91 8.33
CA ASP A 133 9.38 -8.62 7.05
C ASP A 133 10.19 -9.93 7.19
N ASP A 134 11.29 -9.90 7.96
CA ASP A 134 12.10 -11.09 8.25
C ASP A 134 11.32 -12.16 9.01
N ASP A 135 10.53 -11.75 10.01
CA ASP A 135 9.68 -12.65 10.79
C ASP A 135 8.52 -13.21 9.96
N GLN A 136 7.94 -12.37 9.10
CA GLN A 136 6.93 -12.81 8.15
C GLN A 136 7.51 -13.86 7.20
N GLU A 137 8.67 -13.62 6.58
CA GLU A 137 9.31 -14.56 5.65
C GLU A 137 9.57 -15.93 6.28
N LYS A 138 10.08 -15.96 7.52
CA LYS A 138 10.27 -17.21 8.27
C LYS A 138 8.95 -17.94 8.50
N LEU A 139 7.91 -17.23 8.90
CA LEU A 139 6.59 -17.80 9.18
C LEU A 139 5.94 -18.34 7.91
N LEU A 140 6.10 -17.65 6.77
CA LEU A 140 5.62 -18.07 5.46
C LEU A 140 6.20 -19.43 5.04
N GLY A 141 7.49 -19.66 5.28
CA GLY A 141 8.14 -20.94 4.96
C GLY A 141 7.43 -22.15 5.58
N TYR A 142 7.07 -22.08 6.87
CA TYR A 142 6.37 -23.15 7.56
C TYR A 142 4.92 -23.34 7.06
N LEU A 143 4.21 -22.26 6.76
CA LEU A 143 2.84 -22.35 6.24
C LEU A 143 2.79 -23.01 4.87
N PHE A 144 3.80 -22.78 4.03
CA PHE A 144 3.94 -23.48 2.74
C PHE A 144 4.09 -24.99 2.94
N GLU A 145 4.90 -25.42 3.89
CA GLU A 145 5.09 -26.84 4.15
C GLU A 145 3.83 -27.53 4.70
N ILE A 146 3.01 -26.82 5.49
CA ILE A 146 1.68 -27.31 5.91
C ILE A 146 0.74 -27.40 4.70
N GLY A 147 0.71 -26.37 3.84
CA GLY A 147 -0.09 -26.34 2.61
C GLY A 147 0.32 -27.35 1.54
N ASP A 148 1.58 -27.80 1.57
CA ASP A 148 2.08 -28.90 0.75
C ASP A 148 1.88 -30.28 1.41
N GLY A 149 1.37 -30.32 2.64
CA GLY A 149 1.19 -31.55 3.42
C GLY A 149 2.49 -32.20 3.90
N ARG A 150 3.62 -31.48 3.84
CA ARG A 150 4.93 -31.95 4.32
C ARG A 150 5.03 -31.92 5.83
N ILE A 151 4.37 -30.95 6.47
CA ILE A 151 4.19 -30.92 7.93
C ILE A 151 2.84 -31.55 8.28
N PRO A 152 2.81 -32.68 9.01
CA PRO A 152 1.57 -33.33 9.38
C PRO A 152 0.79 -32.54 10.45
N VAL A 153 -0.54 -32.67 10.40
CA VAL A 153 -1.45 -32.13 11.43
C VAL A 153 -2.06 -33.29 12.20
N SER A 154 -1.92 -33.27 13.53
CA SER A 154 -2.49 -34.26 14.44
C SER A 154 -3.77 -33.75 15.07
N SER A 155 -4.82 -34.57 15.08
CA SER A 155 -6.14 -34.25 15.65
C SER A 155 -6.38 -34.86 17.04
N THR A 156 -5.34 -35.33 17.74
CA THR A 156 -5.46 -36.08 18.99
C THR A 156 -6.18 -35.31 20.11
N SER A 157 -7.12 -36.02 20.76
CA SER A 157 -8.06 -35.55 21.80
C SER A 157 -7.46 -35.44 23.21
N GLU A 158 -6.20 -35.76 23.43
CA GLU A 158 -5.62 -35.73 24.78
C GLU A 158 -5.22 -34.30 25.17
N ALA A 159 -6.10 -33.69 25.95
CA ALA A 159 -5.86 -32.46 26.67
C ALA A 159 -4.78 -32.68 27.74
N ALA A 160 -3.60 -32.09 27.54
CA ALA A 160 -2.72 -31.67 28.64
C ALA A 160 -1.67 -30.66 28.13
N GLY A 161 -1.98 -29.37 28.24
CA GLY A 161 -0.99 -28.31 28.07
C GLY A 161 -1.62 -26.91 28.10
N ARG A 162 -1.01 -25.97 28.83
CA ARG A 162 -1.37 -24.54 28.77
C ARG A 162 -1.17 -24.03 27.32
N GLY A 163 -2.17 -23.33 26.78
CA GLY A 163 -2.17 -22.85 25.39
C GLY A 163 -3.56 -22.49 24.91
N LEU A 164 -3.69 -22.19 23.61
CA LEU A 164 -4.98 -21.88 22.98
C LEU A 164 -5.92 -23.10 23.09
N GLY A 165 -7.10 -22.91 23.69
CA GLY A 165 -8.16 -23.92 23.79
C GLY A 165 -8.68 -24.39 22.41
N LEU A 166 -9.91 -24.88 22.28
CA LEU A 166 -10.41 -25.30 20.96
C LEU A 166 -10.42 -24.12 19.97
N VAL A 167 -9.85 -24.34 18.79
CA VAL A 167 -9.86 -23.39 17.66
C VAL A 167 -10.78 -23.97 16.61
N ALA A 168 -11.78 -23.21 16.15
CA ALA A 168 -12.83 -23.71 15.27
C ALA A 168 -13.46 -25.05 15.73
N GLY A 169 -13.51 -25.30 17.05
CA GLY A 169 -14.05 -26.54 17.63
C GLY A 169 -13.13 -27.77 17.54
N THR A 170 -11.83 -27.60 17.26
CA THR A 170 -10.86 -28.70 17.19
C THR A 170 -9.58 -28.45 18.02
N ALA A 171 -8.95 -29.54 18.45
CA ALA A 171 -7.68 -29.57 19.16
C ALA A 171 -6.47 -29.78 18.22
N ALA A 172 -6.68 -29.70 16.90
CA ALA A 172 -5.69 -30.02 15.89
C ALA A 172 -4.38 -29.22 16.02
N ARG A 173 -3.22 -29.88 16.03
CA ARG A 173 -1.91 -29.24 16.17
C ARG A 173 -0.99 -29.62 15.02
N VAL A 174 -0.10 -28.69 14.69
CA VAL A 174 1.03 -28.94 13.79
C VAL A 174 1.98 -29.91 14.50
N ALA A 175 2.23 -31.07 13.91
CA ALA A 175 3.14 -32.07 14.46
C ALA A 175 4.57 -31.72 14.04
N LEU A 176 5.27 -31.00 14.91
CA LEU A 176 6.69 -30.70 14.77
C LEU A 176 7.48 -31.88 15.34
N ASP A 177 8.00 -32.74 14.48
CA ASP A 177 8.69 -33.98 14.87
C ASP A 177 10.10 -33.66 15.37
N VAL A 178 10.33 -33.76 16.69
CA VAL A 178 11.62 -33.43 17.33
C VAL A 178 12.71 -34.49 17.01
N ALA A 179 12.34 -35.62 16.39
CA ALA A 179 13.18 -36.82 16.32
C ALA A 179 14.13 -36.90 15.09
N THR A 180 14.02 -36.05 14.08
CA THR A 180 14.85 -36.14 12.85
C THR A 180 15.84 -34.99 12.64
N GLY A 181 16.01 -34.08 13.60
CA GLY A 181 17.02 -33.02 13.50
C GLY A 181 16.76 -31.97 12.41
N GLY A 182 15.55 -31.93 11.86
CA GLY A 182 15.05 -30.79 11.07
C GLY A 182 14.19 -29.92 11.97
N ILE A 183 14.41 -28.61 11.92
CA ILE A 183 13.88 -27.55 12.80
C ILE A 183 14.73 -27.36 14.06
N SER A 184 15.90 -26.73 13.87
CA SER A 184 16.63 -26.09 14.96
C SER A 184 15.78 -24.95 15.55
N ALA A 185 15.27 -25.21 16.76
CA ALA A 185 14.96 -24.23 17.80
C ALA A 185 13.93 -23.13 17.47
N LEU A 186 12.64 -23.45 17.64
CA LEU A 186 11.80 -22.58 18.45
C LEU A 186 11.87 -23.13 19.88
N PRO A 187 12.40 -22.38 20.87
CA PRO A 187 12.31 -22.79 22.26
C PRO A 187 10.84 -22.84 22.63
N SER A 188 10.30 -24.05 22.73
CA SER A 188 9.11 -24.26 23.52
C SER A 188 9.46 -23.79 24.93
N VAL A 189 8.77 -22.76 25.41
CA VAL A 189 8.83 -22.35 26.81
C VAL A 189 8.21 -23.50 27.62
N VAL A 190 9.02 -24.51 27.94
CA VAL A 190 8.69 -25.54 28.92
C VAL A 190 8.76 -24.87 30.29
N GLY A 191 7.66 -24.21 30.67
CA GLY A 191 7.51 -23.56 31.97
C GLY A 191 7.54 -24.57 33.10
N THR A 192 8.69 -24.68 33.77
CA THR A 192 8.83 -25.37 35.05
C THR A 192 8.73 -24.35 36.18
N ILE A 193 7.55 -24.10 36.74
CA ILE A 193 7.40 -23.72 38.15
C ILE A 193 6.06 -24.23 38.68
N ALA A 194 6.10 -25.25 39.53
CA ALA A 194 5.04 -25.53 40.47
C ALA A 194 5.00 -24.40 41.50
N ALA A 195 3.88 -23.69 41.62
CA ALA A 195 3.67 -22.73 42.69
C ALA A 195 3.61 -23.46 44.05
N PRO A 196 4.01 -22.79 45.15
CA PRO A 196 2.96 -22.08 45.87
C PRO A 196 3.36 -20.67 46.38
N THR A 197 2.37 -19.79 46.32
CA THR A 197 2.07 -18.67 47.25
C THR A 197 3.07 -17.50 47.46
N VAL A 198 2.62 -16.34 46.93
CA VAL A 198 2.60 -14.98 47.52
C VAL A 198 3.90 -14.15 47.64
N GLY A 199 4.07 -13.23 46.66
CA GLY A 199 4.70 -11.88 46.71
C GLY A 199 6.23 -11.76 46.89
N PRO A 200 6.83 -10.55 46.79
CA PRO A 200 6.75 -9.47 45.80
C PRO A 200 7.93 -9.51 44.79
N ILE A 201 7.80 -8.76 43.69
CA ILE A 201 8.84 -8.23 42.76
C ILE A 201 10.27 -8.72 43.02
N ALA A 202 10.77 -9.64 42.18
CA ALA A 202 12.21 -9.92 42.09
C ALA A 202 12.61 -10.34 40.67
N ALA A 203 13.43 -9.50 40.05
CA ALA A 203 14.19 -9.76 38.84
C ALA A 203 15.21 -10.90 39.03
N LYS A 204 15.38 -11.72 37.99
CA LYS A 204 16.66 -12.31 37.50
C LYS A 204 16.38 -13.55 36.63
N VAL A 205 16.32 -13.37 35.32
CA VAL A 205 16.89 -14.30 34.32
C VAL A 205 17.35 -13.43 33.14
N ILE A 206 18.55 -12.88 33.26
CA ILE A 206 19.29 -12.15 32.21
C ILE A 206 20.64 -12.88 32.04
N GLU A 207 21.17 -12.85 30.80
CA GLU A 207 22.44 -13.40 30.30
C GLU A 207 22.49 -14.90 29.94
N LYS A 208 22.23 -15.21 28.65
CA LYS A 208 23.08 -16.10 27.82
C LYS A 208 22.61 -16.41 26.38
N ILE A 209 21.50 -15.86 25.91
CA ILE A 209 20.91 -16.30 24.63
C ILE A 209 21.38 -15.46 23.42
N GLY A 210 21.85 -14.22 23.63
CA GLY A 210 22.14 -13.26 22.55
C GLY A 210 23.37 -13.58 21.67
N ASP A 211 24.46 -14.10 22.23
CA ASP A 211 25.75 -14.12 21.50
C ASP A 211 25.97 -15.37 20.64
N SER A 212 25.20 -16.44 20.82
CA SER A 212 25.39 -17.71 20.12
C SER A 212 24.66 -17.79 18.78
N LEU A 213 23.56 -17.06 18.60
CA LEU A 213 22.70 -17.15 17.41
C LEU A 213 23.22 -16.33 16.22
N ALA A 214 23.93 -15.23 16.49
CA ALA A 214 24.42 -14.33 15.45
C ALA A 214 25.66 -14.87 14.69
N LYS A 215 26.40 -15.83 15.28
CA LYS A 215 27.67 -16.33 14.72
C LYS A 215 27.49 -17.50 13.76
N ASP A 216 26.62 -18.45 14.09
CA ASP A 216 26.44 -19.69 13.32
C ASP A 216 25.60 -19.49 12.04
N ALA A 217 24.72 -18.48 12.02
CA ALA A 217 23.90 -18.16 10.85
C ALA A 217 24.72 -17.50 9.72
N ASN A 218 25.74 -16.71 10.06
CA ASN A 218 26.53 -15.96 9.08
C ASN A 218 27.55 -16.86 8.34
N ASP A 219 28.05 -17.91 9.00
CA ASP A 219 28.99 -18.86 8.39
C ASP A 219 28.29 -19.85 7.43
N THR A 220 27.03 -20.18 7.71
CA THR A 220 26.22 -21.12 6.90
C THR A 220 25.73 -20.48 5.59
N ILE A 221 25.40 -19.18 5.61
CA ILE A 221 24.99 -18.42 4.42
C ILE A 221 26.18 -18.21 3.47
N ASN A 222 27.37 -17.93 4.00
CA ASN A 222 28.58 -17.77 3.18
C ASN A 222 29.03 -19.08 2.50
N ALA A 223 28.75 -20.24 3.11
CA ALA A 223 29.11 -21.55 2.54
C ALA A 223 28.18 -22.00 1.38
N THR A 224 26.97 -21.44 1.29
CA THR A 224 25.93 -21.92 0.35
C THR A 224 25.83 -21.05 -0.92
N VAL A 225 26.43 -19.85 -0.95
CA VAL A 225 26.21 -18.84 -2.01
C VAL A 225 27.37 -18.66 -3.02
N LYS A 226 28.49 -19.40 -2.93
CA LYS A 226 29.48 -19.47 -4.03
C LYS A 226 29.97 -20.91 -4.21
N PRO A 227 29.83 -21.53 -5.40
CA PRO A 227 30.42 -21.01 -6.64
C PRO A 227 29.67 -21.38 -7.95
N LYS A 228 29.14 -20.40 -8.70
CA LYS A 228 28.99 -20.52 -10.18
C LYS A 228 29.16 -19.16 -10.86
N LEU A 229 30.40 -18.68 -10.82
CA LEU A 229 30.92 -17.67 -11.73
C LEU A 229 32.20 -18.23 -12.36
N SER A 230 32.07 -18.98 -13.46
CA SER A 230 32.94 -18.86 -14.64
C SER A 230 32.55 -19.82 -15.77
N ARG A 231 32.83 -19.34 -16.99
CA ARG A 231 33.05 -20.02 -18.28
C ARG A 231 31.92 -20.09 -19.33
N ASN A 232 32.18 -19.29 -20.36
CA ASN A 232 31.75 -19.30 -21.76
C ASN A 232 31.64 -20.69 -22.41
N GLY A 233 30.74 -20.80 -23.41
CA GLY A 233 30.94 -21.71 -24.56
C GLY A 233 29.67 -22.14 -25.30
N LYS A 234 29.35 -21.39 -26.36
CA LYS A 234 28.64 -21.72 -27.61
C LYS A 234 28.13 -23.15 -27.93
N ASP A 235 26.96 -23.11 -28.59
CA ASP A 235 26.47 -23.88 -29.74
C ASP A 235 25.67 -25.20 -29.56
N THR A 236 24.60 -25.24 -30.36
CA THR A 236 23.82 -26.37 -30.94
C THR A 236 22.68 -27.04 -30.14
N GLU A 237 21.45 -26.73 -30.58
CA GLU A 237 20.25 -27.55 -30.44
C GLU A 237 20.42 -28.92 -31.11
N PRO A 238 19.64 -29.92 -30.67
CA PRO A 238 18.68 -30.51 -31.60
C PRO A 238 17.27 -30.70 -31.02
N GLU A 239 16.28 -30.51 -31.90
CA GLU A 239 14.85 -30.74 -31.71
C GLU A 239 14.50 -32.20 -31.36
N SER A 240 13.43 -32.37 -30.56
CA SER A 240 12.23 -33.23 -30.78
C SER A 240 11.62 -33.71 -29.44
N PRO A 241 10.38 -34.25 -29.41
CA PRO A 241 9.10 -33.68 -29.83
C PRO A 241 8.08 -33.63 -28.68
N GLU A 242 6.93 -33.00 -28.96
CA GLU A 242 5.67 -32.92 -28.21
C GLU A 242 5.46 -33.89 -27.03
N GLY A 243 5.29 -33.31 -25.82
CA GLY A 243 4.79 -33.96 -24.62
C GLY A 243 3.87 -32.99 -23.88
N ASP A 244 2.60 -33.36 -23.78
CA ASP A 244 1.53 -32.71 -23.04
C ASP A 244 1.83 -32.76 -21.54
N ASP A 245 2.44 -31.71 -20.99
CA ASP A 245 2.56 -31.52 -19.54
C ASP A 245 1.74 -30.30 -19.13
N SER A 246 0.56 -30.59 -18.61
CA SER A 246 -0.21 -29.67 -17.77
C SER A 246 0.65 -29.28 -16.57
N SER A 247 1.37 -28.17 -16.68
CA SER A 247 2.17 -27.61 -15.59
C SER A 247 1.22 -27.07 -14.51
N ALA A 248 1.16 -27.74 -13.36
CA ALA A 248 0.54 -27.18 -12.16
C ALA A 248 1.11 -25.77 -11.90
N PRO A 249 0.28 -24.76 -11.57
CA PRO A 249 0.76 -23.40 -11.35
C PRO A 249 1.78 -23.37 -10.20
N THR A 250 2.96 -22.81 -10.45
CA THR A 250 4.15 -22.77 -9.58
C THR A 250 3.97 -22.06 -8.22
N GLY A 251 2.74 -21.70 -7.82
CA GLY A 251 2.42 -20.97 -6.60
C GLY A 251 1.27 -21.55 -5.78
N LEU A 252 0.75 -22.74 -6.11
CA LEU A 252 -0.31 -23.41 -5.36
C LEU A 252 0.25 -24.49 -4.41
N GLY A 253 -0.40 -24.68 -3.27
CA GLY A 253 -0.18 -25.81 -2.37
C GLY A 253 -0.71 -27.11 -2.97
N THR A 254 -0.15 -28.24 -2.57
CA THR A 254 -0.54 -29.56 -3.11
C THR A 254 -1.65 -30.26 -2.31
N LYS A 255 -1.99 -29.76 -1.12
CA LYS A 255 -2.99 -30.33 -0.24
C LYS A 255 -4.27 -29.49 -0.22
N VAL A 256 -5.42 -30.16 -0.24
CA VAL A 256 -6.72 -29.55 0.05
C VAL A 256 -6.82 -29.28 1.55
N LEU A 257 -6.99 -28.02 1.93
CA LEU A 257 -7.02 -27.61 3.34
C LEU A 257 -8.34 -28.04 4.01
N THR A 258 -8.20 -28.61 5.20
CA THR A 258 -9.31 -29.04 6.06
C THR A 258 -9.51 -28.11 7.26
N VAL A 259 -10.62 -28.25 7.99
CA VAL A 259 -10.86 -27.50 9.24
C VAL A 259 -9.75 -27.72 10.26
N ASP A 260 -9.22 -28.95 10.34
CA ASP A 260 -8.13 -29.27 11.27
C ASP A 260 -6.83 -28.57 10.86
N ASP A 261 -6.55 -28.43 9.57
CA ASP A 261 -5.40 -27.67 9.07
C ASP A 261 -5.50 -26.19 9.42
N LEU A 262 -6.66 -25.58 9.16
CA LEU A 262 -6.91 -24.17 9.46
C LEU A 262 -6.78 -23.88 10.96
N ALA A 263 -7.27 -24.79 11.80
CA ALA A 263 -7.18 -24.67 13.25
C ALA A 263 -5.75 -24.88 13.77
N ALA A 264 -5.01 -25.84 13.21
CA ALA A 264 -3.62 -26.09 13.54
C ALA A 264 -2.73 -24.89 13.17
N ILE A 265 -2.90 -24.34 11.96
CA ILE A 265 -2.23 -23.11 11.52
C ILE A 265 -2.52 -21.96 12.47
N THR A 266 -3.80 -21.70 12.77
CA THR A 266 -4.21 -20.61 13.66
C THR A 266 -3.58 -20.74 15.04
N ARG A 267 -3.63 -21.95 15.63
CA ARG A 267 -3.03 -22.23 16.94
C ARG A 267 -1.52 -22.03 16.90
N TRP A 268 -0.84 -22.57 15.90
CA TRP A 268 0.61 -22.48 15.76
C TRP A 268 1.08 -21.03 15.64
N VAL A 269 0.43 -20.20 14.81
CA VAL A 269 0.77 -18.76 14.70
C VAL A 269 0.57 -18.05 16.03
N ALA A 270 -0.56 -18.28 16.70
CA ALA A 270 -0.85 -17.63 17.97
C ALA A 270 0.12 -18.03 19.10
N GLU A 271 0.53 -19.29 19.14
CA GLU A 271 1.49 -19.80 20.12
C GLU A 271 2.91 -19.31 19.81
N THR A 272 3.31 -19.28 18.54
CA THR A 272 4.62 -18.77 18.10
C THR A 272 4.77 -17.28 18.40
N LEU A 273 3.71 -16.50 18.25
CA LEU A 273 3.69 -15.07 18.59
C LEU A 273 3.42 -14.81 20.09
N GLY A 274 3.14 -15.83 20.91
CA GLY A 274 2.80 -15.64 22.33
C GLY A 274 1.46 -14.90 22.56
N LEU A 275 0.53 -14.94 21.60
CA LEU A 275 -0.72 -14.18 21.61
C LEU A 275 -1.95 -14.98 22.06
N ALA A 276 -1.75 -16.25 22.44
CA ALA A 276 -2.82 -17.17 22.80
C ALA A 276 -3.72 -16.65 23.94
N GLU A 277 -3.11 -16.04 24.96
CA GLU A 277 -3.80 -15.47 26.12
C GLU A 277 -4.19 -14.01 25.87
N ALA A 278 -3.27 -13.20 25.35
CA ALA A 278 -3.47 -11.76 25.15
C ALA A 278 -4.62 -11.44 24.18
N LEU A 279 -4.75 -12.17 23.07
CA LEU A 279 -5.75 -11.90 22.04
C LEU A 279 -6.89 -12.94 22.00
N GLU A 280 -6.68 -14.13 22.59
CA GLU A 280 -7.55 -15.31 22.48
C GLU A 280 -8.11 -15.58 21.06
N PRO A 281 -7.26 -15.67 20.02
CA PRO A 281 -7.67 -15.71 18.62
C PRO A 281 -8.20 -17.10 18.20
N ARG A 282 -9.40 -17.47 18.67
CA ARG A 282 -9.96 -18.84 18.53
C ARG A 282 -10.83 -19.08 17.30
N ASN A 283 -11.24 -18.02 16.63
CA ASN A 283 -12.21 -18.09 15.53
C ASN A 283 -11.53 -17.94 14.17
N ILE A 284 -12.13 -18.51 13.14
CA ILE A 284 -11.66 -18.42 11.75
C ILE A 284 -12.86 -18.03 10.88
N ARG A 285 -12.63 -17.17 9.90
CA ARG A 285 -13.65 -16.76 8.91
C ARG A 285 -13.13 -17.00 7.50
N VAL A 286 -14.04 -17.32 6.58
CA VAL A 286 -13.74 -17.43 5.15
C VAL A 286 -14.67 -16.53 4.38
N LYS A 287 -14.12 -15.64 3.56
CA LYS A 287 -14.87 -14.82 2.60
C LYS A 287 -14.68 -15.41 1.21
N SER A 288 -15.78 -15.64 0.49
CA SER A 288 -15.72 -16.18 -0.88
C SER A 288 -16.16 -15.13 -1.88
N ARG A 289 -15.47 -15.04 -3.03
CA ARG A 289 -15.82 -14.10 -4.10
C ARG A 289 -15.56 -14.72 -5.47
N GLN A 290 -16.31 -14.27 -6.47
CA GLN A 290 -16.10 -14.69 -7.85
C GLN A 290 -15.19 -13.71 -8.60
N ILE A 291 -14.02 -14.19 -9.04
CA ILE A 291 -13.06 -13.43 -9.85
C ILE A 291 -13.14 -13.84 -11.33
N PRO A 292 -12.77 -12.97 -12.28
CA PRO A 292 -12.65 -13.35 -13.69
C PRO A 292 -11.63 -14.49 -13.87
N LEU A 293 -11.93 -15.46 -14.74
CA LEU A 293 -11.03 -16.60 -15.00
C LEU A 293 -9.63 -16.17 -15.46
N ARG A 294 -9.54 -15.08 -16.23
CA ARG A 294 -8.26 -14.51 -16.72
C ARG A 294 -7.34 -13.96 -15.63
N THR A 295 -7.84 -13.82 -14.39
CA THR A 295 -7.07 -13.36 -13.22
C THR A 295 -6.99 -14.47 -12.16
N ALA A 296 -7.25 -15.73 -12.52
CA ALA A 296 -7.24 -16.86 -11.59
C ALA A 296 -5.84 -17.12 -11.00
N ASP A 297 -4.78 -16.75 -11.72
CA ASP A 297 -3.40 -16.87 -11.27
C ASP A 297 -2.88 -15.60 -10.59
N ASP A 298 -3.65 -14.51 -10.58
CA ASP A 298 -3.24 -13.27 -9.91
C ASP A 298 -3.41 -13.44 -8.38
N ALA A 299 -2.29 -13.50 -7.66
CA ALA A 299 -2.25 -13.46 -6.19
C ALA A 299 -2.49 -12.04 -5.63
N ALA A 300 -2.25 -11.00 -6.43
CA ALA A 300 -2.25 -9.58 -6.04
C ALA A 300 -3.64 -8.97 -5.73
N GLY A 301 -4.70 -9.78 -5.70
CA GLY A 301 -6.08 -9.31 -5.54
C GLY A 301 -6.64 -9.43 -4.12
N ASP A 302 -5.96 -10.11 -3.21
CA ASP A 302 -6.52 -10.48 -1.89
C ASP A 302 -6.59 -9.30 -0.91
N GLU A 303 -7.58 -9.38 -0.04
CA GLU A 303 -8.00 -8.31 0.87
C GLU A 303 -6.91 -8.07 1.93
N PHE A 304 -6.44 -6.82 2.04
CA PHE A 304 -5.25 -6.49 2.84
C PHE A 304 -5.51 -6.64 4.34
N LEU A 305 -4.70 -7.48 5.00
CA LEU A 305 -4.68 -7.61 6.47
C LEU A 305 -3.78 -6.56 7.16
N ASN A 306 -2.92 -5.89 6.39
CA ASN A 306 -1.99 -4.87 6.87
C ASN A 306 -2.33 -3.49 6.32
N SER A 307 -1.80 -2.45 6.97
CA SER A 307 -1.90 -1.09 6.45
C SER A 307 -1.22 -0.99 5.08
N PHE A 308 -1.91 -0.33 4.15
CA PHE A 308 -1.38 0.00 2.83
C PHE A 308 -0.19 0.97 2.90
N TYR A 309 -0.08 1.76 3.97
CA TYR A 309 0.97 2.78 4.12
C TYR A 309 2.25 2.23 4.75
N ALA A 310 2.19 1.09 5.45
CA ALA A 310 3.32 0.59 6.23
C ALA A 310 4.59 0.37 5.39
N PRO A 311 4.55 -0.25 4.19
CA PRO A 311 5.74 -0.40 3.35
C PRO A 311 6.32 0.93 2.89
N ASP A 312 5.47 1.90 2.53
CA ASP A 312 5.91 3.22 2.10
C ASP A 312 6.55 4.02 3.25
N LEU A 313 6.00 3.90 4.47
CA LEU A 313 6.59 4.52 5.66
C LEU A 313 7.95 3.90 6.02
N GLU A 314 8.12 2.60 5.81
CA GLU A 314 9.40 1.92 6.03
C GLU A 314 10.44 2.38 5.00
N LEU A 315 10.07 2.44 3.72
CA LEU A 315 10.92 3.00 2.67
C LEU A 315 11.40 4.42 3.03
N VAL A 316 10.48 5.27 3.49
CA VAL A 316 10.80 6.64 3.92
C VAL A 316 11.72 6.64 5.14
N ALA A 317 11.50 5.75 6.11
CA ALA A 317 12.36 5.63 7.29
C ALA A 317 13.79 5.21 6.92
N VAL A 318 13.95 4.23 6.03
CA VAL A 318 15.25 3.77 5.51
C VAL A 318 15.98 4.89 4.77
N SER A 319 15.29 5.60 3.87
CA SER A 319 15.89 6.74 3.15
C SER A 319 16.34 7.85 4.09
N LEU A 320 15.57 8.16 5.14
CA LEU A 320 15.97 9.15 6.16
C LEU A 320 17.20 8.69 6.94
N ALA A 321 17.23 7.42 7.37
CA ALA A 321 18.38 6.86 8.09
C ALA A 321 19.65 6.85 7.23
N ALA A 322 19.52 6.64 5.92
CA ALA A 322 20.62 6.70 4.96
C ALA A 322 21.05 8.14 4.58
N GLY A 323 20.34 9.17 5.03
CA GLY A 323 20.57 10.56 4.62
C GLY A 323 20.16 10.86 3.17
N ASP A 324 19.39 9.99 2.54
CA ASP A 324 18.88 10.10 1.16
C ASP A 324 17.44 10.65 1.13
N ALA A 325 17.15 11.61 2.01
CA ALA A 325 15.86 12.26 2.07
C ALA A 325 15.87 13.59 1.31
N GLY A 326 14.85 13.83 0.50
CA GLY A 326 14.68 15.11 -0.19
C GLY A 326 14.48 16.27 0.79
N LYS A 327 14.87 17.49 0.35
CA LYS A 327 14.76 18.72 1.16
C LYS A 327 13.35 18.96 1.70
N ALA A 328 12.29 18.72 0.92
CA ALA A 328 10.92 18.92 1.36
C ALA A 328 10.53 18.05 2.56
N LEU A 329 10.91 16.76 2.54
CA LEU A 329 10.64 15.84 3.65
C LEU A 329 11.50 16.19 4.87
N THR A 330 12.77 16.55 4.64
CA THR A 330 13.68 16.97 5.70
C THR A 330 13.22 18.26 6.38
N ASP A 331 12.72 19.23 5.61
CA ASP A 331 12.13 20.47 6.15
C ASP A 331 10.84 20.17 6.93
N TYR A 332 10.01 19.22 6.46
CA TYR A 332 8.75 18.84 7.12
C TYR A 332 8.98 18.12 8.45
N LEU A 333 9.96 17.22 8.51
CA LEU A 333 10.30 16.44 9.71
C LEU A 333 11.30 17.14 10.64
N ARG A 334 11.62 18.41 10.36
CA ARG A 334 12.56 19.20 11.15
C ARG A 334 12.05 19.37 12.58
N ASP A 335 12.92 19.11 13.56
CA ASP A 335 12.61 19.34 14.97
C ASP A 335 12.36 20.83 15.25
N ASP A 336 11.34 21.13 16.05
CA ASP A 336 10.93 22.50 16.38
C ASP A 336 12.08 23.33 16.99
N GLU A 337 12.95 22.70 17.80
CA GLU A 337 14.10 23.34 18.43
C GLU A 337 15.17 23.78 17.43
N SER A 338 15.25 23.12 16.28
CA SER A 338 16.21 23.45 15.22
C SER A 338 15.72 24.55 14.28
N ILE A 339 14.50 25.05 14.49
CA ILE A 339 13.94 26.14 13.70
C ILE A 339 14.56 27.47 14.14
N ASP A 340 15.34 28.07 13.25
CA ASP A 340 15.84 29.43 13.43
C ASP A 340 14.69 30.45 13.38
N MET A 341 14.20 30.82 14.56
CA MET A 341 13.12 31.80 14.72
C MET A 341 13.51 33.19 14.21
N ALA A 342 14.81 33.52 14.11
CA ALA A 342 15.26 34.80 13.59
C ALA A 342 15.06 34.92 12.07
N GLN A 343 14.95 33.80 11.35
CA GLN A 343 14.62 33.79 9.91
C GLN A 343 13.13 33.92 9.63
N ARG A 344 12.26 33.82 10.65
CA ARG A 344 10.82 34.00 10.46
C ARG A 344 10.49 35.47 10.27
N VAL A 345 9.84 35.79 9.16
CA VAL A 345 9.40 37.15 8.83
C VAL A 345 7.94 37.34 9.22
N ASP A 346 7.64 38.19 10.21
CA ASP A 346 6.26 38.67 10.44
C ASP A 346 5.93 39.73 9.38
N LEU A 347 5.13 39.33 8.39
CA LEU A 347 4.71 40.19 7.28
C LEU A 347 3.91 41.42 7.75
N ARG A 348 3.24 41.36 8.91
CA ARG A 348 2.52 42.53 9.47
C ARG A 348 3.49 43.60 9.96
N ARG A 349 4.70 43.19 10.35
CA ARG A 349 5.78 44.09 10.79
C ARG A 349 6.74 44.44 9.66
N SER A 350 6.62 43.79 8.50
CA SER A 350 7.53 43.94 7.36
C SER A 350 6.78 44.26 6.04
N PRO A 351 6.09 45.42 5.92
CA PRO A 351 5.33 45.75 4.72
C PRO A 351 6.17 45.80 3.43
N ALA A 352 7.45 46.16 3.54
CA ALA A 352 8.37 46.19 2.40
C ALA A 352 8.56 44.81 1.75
N THR A 353 8.54 43.73 2.53
CA THR A 353 8.60 42.35 2.00
C THR A 353 7.36 42.06 1.17
N VAL A 354 6.18 42.41 1.69
CA VAL A 354 4.90 42.22 0.99
C VAL A 354 4.89 42.97 -0.34
N LEU A 355 5.30 44.24 -0.34
CA LEU A 355 5.35 45.07 -1.56
C LEU A 355 6.33 44.52 -2.60
N ARG A 356 7.51 44.08 -2.18
CA ARG A 356 8.51 43.50 -3.09
C ARG A 356 8.01 42.19 -3.70
N THR A 357 7.41 41.31 -2.90
CA THR A 357 6.86 40.05 -3.41
C THR A 357 5.70 40.27 -4.37
N LEU A 358 4.94 41.36 -4.22
CA LEU A 358 3.81 41.70 -5.10
C LEU A 358 4.19 42.63 -6.26
N ALA A 359 5.47 42.95 -6.43
CA ALA A 359 5.91 43.77 -7.53
C ALA A 359 5.67 43.04 -8.88
N PRO A 360 5.40 43.76 -9.98
CA PRO A 360 5.06 43.14 -11.26
C PRO A 360 6.12 42.16 -11.80
N ASP A 361 7.39 42.37 -11.49
CA ASP A 361 8.51 41.50 -11.85
C ASP A 361 8.55 40.17 -11.07
N ALA A 362 7.92 40.13 -9.89
CA ALA A 362 7.77 38.93 -9.08
C ALA A 362 6.49 38.12 -9.41
N MET A 363 5.60 38.65 -10.26
CA MET A 363 4.37 37.96 -10.64
C MET A 363 4.65 36.91 -11.74
N PRO A 364 4.11 35.68 -11.60
CA PRO A 364 4.14 34.71 -12.69
C PRO A 364 3.42 35.23 -13.94
N LEU A 365 3.90 34.84 -15.11
CA LEU A 365 3.32 35.25 -16.40
C LEU A 365 1.92 34.65 -16.66
N GLY A 366 1.58 33.56 -15.98
CA GLY A 366 0.29 32.90 -16.15
C GLY A 366 -0.71 33.34 -15.09
N ARG A 367 -1.90 33.73 -15.56
CA ARG A 367 -3.10 33.98 -14.75
C ARG A 367 -4.22 33.12 -15.32
N TRP A 368 -5.06 32.58 -14.45
CA TRP A 368 -6.26 31.88 -14.85
C TRP A 368 -7.18 32.84 -15.63
N PRO A 369 -7.88 32.40 -16.69
CA PRO A 369 -8.74 33.27 -17.49
C PRO A 369 -10.06 33.58 -16.78
N SER A 370 -10.00 34.09 -15.54
CA SER A 370 -11.11 34.64 -14.77
C SER A 370 -11.35 36.12 -15.12
N PRO A 371 -12.51 36.71 -14.75
CA PRO A 371 -12.80 38.11 -15.04
C PRO A 371 -11.64 39.04 -14.61
N PRO A 372 -11.18 39.96 -15.46
CA PRO A 372 -10.08 40.87 -15.11
C PRO A 372 -10.40 41.80 -13.93
N THR A 373 -11.69 42.04 -13.68
CA THR A 373 -12.21 42.84 -12.56
C THR A 373 -12.17 42.11 -11.22
N GLU A 374 -11.90 40.80 -11.22
CA GLU A 374 -11.84 39.96 -10.03
C GLU A 374 -10.38 39.47 -9.80
N PRO A 375 -9.48 40.33 -9.30
CA PRO A 375 -8.14 39.92 -8.95
C PRO A 375 -8.13 39.03 -7.70
N LEU A 376 -7.06 38.26 -7.53
CA LEU A 376 -6.79 37.56 -6.29
C LEU A 376 -6.70 38.53 -5.11
N ALA A 377 -7.09 38.06 -3.94
CA ALA A 377 -6.77 38.76 -2.71
C ALA A 377 -5.25 38.87 -2.55
N LEU A 378 -4.79 39.95 -1.92
CA LEU A 378 -3.37 40.26 -1.74
C LEU A 378 -2.58 39.08 -1.16
N SER A 379 -3.13 38.39 -0.15
CA SER A 379 -2.49 37.23 0.48
C SER A 379 -2.39 36.00 -0.42
N GLN A 380 -3.35 35.79 -1.32
CA GLN A 380 -3.32 34.70 -2.29
C GLN A 380 -2.25 34.97 -3.35
N GLN A 381 -2.22 36.19 -3.89
CA GLN A 381 -1.18 36.58 -4.86
C GLN A 381 0.22 36.53 -4.24
N PHE A 382 0.36 37.00 -2.99
CA PHE A 382 1.62 36.90 -2.25
C PHE A 382 2.09 35.45 -2.15
N ALA A 383 1.19 34.52 -1.77
CA ALA A 383 1.52 33.11 -1.66
C ALA A 383 1.95 32.50 -3.01
N ILE A 384 1.26 32.81 -4.11
CA ILE A 384 1.63 32.32 -5.44
C ILE A 384 3.01 32.84 -5.86
N ASN A 385 3.28 34.13 -5.64
CA ASN A 385 4.56 34.75 -5.99
C ASN A 385 5.71 34.12 -5.16
N GLU A 386 5.53 33.91 -3.86
CA GLU A 386 6.52 33.22 -3.03
C GLU A 386 6.75 31.77 -3.45
N ILE A 387 5.68 31.02 -3.77
CA ILE A 387 5.79 29.64 -4.28
C ILE A 387 6.63 29.63 -5.56
N PHE A 388 6.35 30.53 -6.50
CA PHE A 388 7.11 30.60 -7.74
C PHE A 388 8.57 31.04 -7.52
N ASN A 389 8.80 32.06 -6.71
CA ASN A 389 10.14 32.55 -6.42
C ASN A 389 11.01 31.51 -5.71
N SER A 390 10.42 30.67 -4.87
CA SER A 390 11.15 29.68 -4.07
C SER A 390 11.23 28.29 -4.70
N LEU A 391 10.25 27.89 -5.54
CA LEU A 391 10.10 26.51 -6.02
C LEU A 391 10.01 26.37 -7.55
N ALA A 392 9.96 27.44 -8.35
CA ALA A 392 9.83 27.31 -9.81
C ALA A 392 11.12 26.87 -10.53
N ASP A 393 12.28 26.96 -9.86
CA ASP A 393 13.52 26.41 -10.40
C ASP A 393 13.43 24.86 -10.42
N PRO A 394 13.67 24.19 -11.56
CA PRO A 394 13.67 22.73 -11.66
C PRO A 394 14.67 22.03 -10.72
N ALA A 395 15.68 22.73 -10.21
CA ALA A 395 16.61 22.24 -9.20
C ALA A 395 16.11 22.50 -7.75
N ALA A 396 15.17 23.43 -7.55
CA ALA A 396 14.61 23.71 -6.23
C ALA A 396 13.83 22.50 -5.71
N ARG A 397 14.04 22.21 -4.43
CA ARG A 397 13.34 21.18 -3.67
C ARG A 397 12.92 21.83 -2.36
N GLY A 398 11.66 21.73 -1.99
CA GLY A 398 11.20 22.37 -0.77
C GLY A 398 9.70 22.24 -0.55
N LEU A 399 9.26 22.84 0.53
CA LEU A 399 7.87 22.87 0.97
C LEU A 399 7.46 24.33 1.15
N TYR A 400 6.26 24.66 0.69
CA TYR A 400 5.63 25.94 1.00
C TYR A 400 4.22 25.69 1.56
N ALA A 401 3.97 26.17 2.77
CA ALA A 401 2.69 25.99 3.45
C ALA A 401 1.82 27.24 3.29
N VAL A 402 0.59 27.04 2.82
CA VAL A 402 -0.43 28.10 2.78
C VAL A 402 -1.54 27.77 3.75
N ASN A 403 -1.69 28.58 4.78
CA ASN A 403 -2.84 28.48 5.66
C ASN A 403 -4.03 29.26 5.06
N GLY A 404 -5.14 28.57 4.85
CA GLY A 404 -6.38 29.17 4.35
C GLY A 404 -7.56 28.74 5.21
N PRO A 405 -8.17 29.63 6.01
CA PRO A 405 -9.45 29.38 6.66
C PRO A 405 -10.57 28.97 5.67
N PRO A 406 -11.72 28.47 6.16
CA PRO A 406 -12.89 28.22 5.30
C PRO A 406 -13.32 29.49 4.55
N GLY A 407 -13.66 29.36 3.26
CA GLY A 407 -14.12 30.48 2.43
C GLY A 407 -13.03 31.38 1.84
N THR A 408 -11.74 31.17 2.13
CA THR A 408 -10.65 32.05 1.65
C THR A 408 -10.16 31.77 0.23
N GLY A 409 -11.00 31.20 -0.64
CA GLY A 409 -10.69 31.03 -2.07
C GLY A 409 -9.49 30.13 -2.39
N LYS A 410 -9.24 29.06 -1.62
CA LYS A 410 -8.13 28.12 -1.87
C LYS A 410 -8.12 27.56 -3.29
N THR A 411 -9.29 27.21 -3.83
CA THR A 411 -9.43 26.72 -5.21
C THR A 411 -9.10 27.82 -6.23
N THR A 412 -9.45 29.08 -5.94
CA THR A 412 -9.10 30.23 -6.80
C THR A 412 -7.58 30.41 -6.87
N MET A 413 -6.89 30.37 -5.72
CA MET A 413 -5.43 30.42 -5.67
C MET A 413 -4.79 29.24 -6.43
N LEU A 414 -5.35 28.03 -6.30
CA LEU A 414 -4.87 26.84 -7.00
C LEU A 414 -4.99 26.99 -8.53
N ARG A 415 -6.09 27.59 -9.03
CA ARG A 415 -6.27 27.87 -10.46
C ARG A 415 -5.17 28.76 -11.02
N ASP A 416 -4.88 29.87 -10.35
CA ASP A 416 -3.82 30.77 -10.80
C ASP A 416 -2.44 30.12 -10.72
N LEU A 417 -2.18 29.29 -9.71
CA LEU A 417 -0.96 28.50 -9.63
C LEU A 417 -0.83 27.51 -10.80
N ILE A 418 -1.91 26.81 -11.16
CA ILE A 418 -1.95 25.91 -12.32
C ILE A 418 -1.67 26.70 -13.61
N ALA A 419 -2.33 27.85 -13.80
CA ALA A 419 -2.10 28.69 -14.99
C ALA A 419 -0.63 29.14 -15.07
N ALA A 420 -0.05 29.57 -13.96
CA ALA A 420 1.35 29.95 -13.89
C ALA A 420 2.29 28.81 -14.31
N ILE A 421 2.05 27.57 -13.85
CA ILE A 421 2.87 26.40 -14.21
C ILE A 421 2.71 26.05 -15.69
N VAL A 422 1.46 26.04 -16.20
CA VAL A 422 1.16 25.75 -17.61
C VAL A 422 1.82 26.77 -18.53
N VAL A 423 1.71 28.07 -18.22
CA VAL A 423 2.32 29.13 -19.01
C VAL A 423 3.85 29.06 -18.95
N ALA A 424 4.43 28.79 -17.77
CA ALA A 424 5.89 28.62 -17.65
C ALA A 424 6.43 27.49 -18.55
N ARG A 425 5.69 26.38 -18.68
CA ARG A 425 6.03 25.31 -19.62
C ARG A 425 5.82 25.74 -21.08
N ALA A 426 4.71 26.42 -21.37
CA ALA A 426 4.40 26.92 -22.71
C ALA A 426 5.46 27.90 -23.23
N THR A 427 5.98 28.79 -22.38
CA THR A 427 7.09 29.70 -22.74
C THR A 427 8.34 28.95 -23.19
N ARG A 428 8.63 27.78 -22.60
CA ARG A 428 9.77 26.95 -23.01
C ARG A 428 9.49 26.22 -24.32
N LEU A 429 8.28 25.69 -24.49
CA LEU A 429 7.83 25.07 -25.75
C LEU A 429 7.86 26.06 -26.93
N ALA A 430 7.45 27.30 -26.70
CA ALA A 430 7.41 28.35 -27.72
C ALA A 430 8.79 28.76 -28.25
N ARG A 431 9.88 28.38 -27.57
CA ARG A 431 11.27 28.62 -28.03
C ARG A 431 11.76 27.55 -29.01
N LEU A 432 11.06 26.43 -29.13
CA LEU A 432 11.42 25.34 -30.02
C LEU A 432 11.00 25.65 -31.45
N LYS A 433 11.80 25.23 -32.42
CA LYS A 433 11.50 25.47 -33.84
C LYS A 433 10.48 24.48 -34.40
N SER A 434 10.39 23.30 -33.80
CA SER A 434 9.43 22.26 -34.17
C SER A 434 9.01 21.41 -32.98
N ALA A 435 7.84 20.79 -33.06
CA ALA A 435 7.32 19.90 -32.02
C ALA A 435 8.21 18.66 -31.78
N SER A 436 8.96 18.21 -32.80
CA SER A 436 9.89 17.09 -32.65
C SER A 436 11.07 17.39 -31.72
N GLU A 437 11.46 18.65 -31.56
CA GLU A 437 12.55 19.06 -30.67
C GLU A 437 12.20 18.90 -29.18
N VAL A 438 10.93 18.63 -28.85
CA VAL A 438 10.45 18.38 -27.48
C VAL A 438 11.07 17.12 -26.88
N PHE A 439 11.45 16.16 -27.73
CA PHE A 439 11.95 14.85 -27.32
C PHE A 439 13.48 14.75 -27.42
N GLN A 440 14.07 13.97 -26.52
CA GLN A 440 15.47 13.61 -26.61
C GLN A 440 15.70 12.65 -27.78
N LYS A 441 16.85 12.78 -28.44
CA LYS A 441 17.21 11.93 -29.59
C LYS A 441 17.43 10.47 -29.19
N THR A 442 17.93 10.23 -27.99
CA THR A 442 18.22 8.88 -27.48
C THR A 442 16.96 8.29 -26.83
N PRO A 443 16.42 7.16 -27.34
CA PRO A 443 15.28 6.51 -26.72
C PRO A 443 15.70 5.70 -25.49
N LEU A 444 14.80 5.61 -24.51
CA LEU A 444 14.79 4.55 -23.50
C LEU A 444 14.23 3.28 -24.15
N ALA A 445 14.83 2.13 -23.86
CA ALA A 445 14.37 0.84 -24.37
C ALA A 445 14.34 -0.21 -23.25
N TRP A 446 13.24 -0.95 -23.18
CA TRP A 446 13.07 -2.05 -22.23
C TRP A 446 12.16 -3.13 -22.83
N THR A 447 12.16 -4.32 -22.23
CA THR A 447 11.27 -5.41 -22.63
C THR A 447 10.24 -5.64 -21.53
N THR A 448 8.96 -5.63 -21.89
CA THR A 448 7.89 -6.06 -20.98
C THR A 448 7.54 -7.51 -21.27
N GLU A 449 7.45 -8.32 -20.22
CA GLU A 449 7.01 -9.72 -20.30
C GLU A 449 5.54 -9.78 -19.83
N GLU A 450 4.63 -10.12 -20.75
CA GLU A 450 3.26 -10.48 -20.40
C GLU A 450 3.06 -11.96 -20.75
N THR A 451 3.04 -12.79 -19.70
CA THR A 451 2.74 -14.24 -19.58
C THR A 451 3.35 -15.23 -20.59
N VAL A 452 3.46 -14.89 -21.88
CA VAL A 452 4.08 -15.70 -22.94
C VAL A 452 4.82 -14.85 -24.00
N LYS A 453 4.60 -13.53 -24.05
CA LYS A 453 5.17 -12.65 -25.12
C LYS A 453 6.08 -11.56 -24.56
N LYS A 454 7.28 -11.49 -25.14
CA LYS A 454 8.24 -10.40 -24.92
C LYS A 454 7.94 -9.26 -25.88
N TYR A 455 7.65 -8.08 -25.33
CA TYR A 455 7.45 -6.88 -26.12
C TYR A 455 8.58 -5.88 -25.90
N HIS A 456 9.31 -5.58 -26.97
CA HIS A 456 10.29 -4.49 -26.93
C HIS A 456 9.57 -3.13 -27.00
N ARG A 457 9.84 -2.27 -26.02
CA ARG A 457 9.31 -0.92 -25.91
C ARG A 457 10.43 0.07 -26.17
N LYS A 458 10.14 1.14 -26.90
CA LYS A 458 11.02 2.29 -27.09
C LYS A 458 10.24 3.57 -26.81
N LEU A 459 10.83 4.47 -26.04
CA LEU A 459 10.24 5.76 -25.68
C LEU A 459 11.31 6.85 -25.76
N HIS A 460 11.05 7.92 -26.52
CA HIS A 460 11.90 9.11 -26.47
C HIS A 460 11.46 9.99 -25.30
N PRO A 461 12.30 10.20 -24.27
CA PRO A 461 11.93 11.03 -23.13
C PRO A 461 11.83 12.50 -23.53
N LEU A 462 11.09 13.29 -22.76
CA LEU A 462 11.06 14.74 -22.91
C LEU A 462 12.43 15.35 -22.60
N ARG A 463 12.76 16.49 -23.20
CA ARG A 463 13.92 17.28 -22.75
C ARG A 463 13.75 17.67 -21.28
N ALA A 464 14.86 17.66 -20.53
CA ALA A 464 14.85 17.93 -19.09
C ALA A 464 14.28 19.32 -18.75
N ASP A 465 14.50 20.33 -19.61
CA ASP A 465 13.96 21.68 -19.44
C ASP A 465 12.43 21.76 -19.61
N LEU A 466 11.78 20.69 -20.08
CA LEU A 466 10.32 20.58 -20.24
C LEU A 466 9.66 19.66 -19.20
N THR A 467 10.45 19.17 -18.24
CA THR A 467 10.03 18.38 -17.07
C THR A 467 10.09 19.24 -15.80
N GLY A 468 9.40 18.87 -14.74
CA GLY A 468 9.27 19.66 -13.50
C GLY A 468 8.03 20.57 -13.48
N PHE A 469 7.10 20.39 -14.42
CA PHE A 469 5.82 21.11 -14.49
C PHE A 469 4.63 20.19 -14.17
N GLU A 470 4.92 18.95 -13.80
CA GLU A 470 3.92 17.96 -13.42
C GLU A 470 3.26 18.38 -12.11
N ILE A 471 1.93 18.33 -12.08
CA ILE A 471 1.14 18.69 -10.91
C ILE A 471 0.47 17.43 -10.39
N VAL A 472 0.75 17.08 -9.14
CA VAL A 472 0.06 16.00 -8.43
C VAL A 472 -0.71 16.62 -7.28
N VAL A 473 -2.04 16.46 -7.30
CA VAL A 473 -2.93 16.88 -6.20
C VAL A 473 -3.29 15.65 -5.39
N ALA A 474 -2.97 15.67 -4.11
CA ALA A 474 -3.30 14.61 -3.16
C ALA A 474 -4.14 15.17 -2.01
N SER A 475 -5.03 14.34 -1.46
CA SER A 475 -5.80 14.64 -0.24
C SER A 475 -6.17 13.34 0.44
N SER A 476 -6.29 13.37 1.76
CA SER A 476 -6.91 12.29 2.54
C SER A 476 -8.42 12.21 2.33
N ASN A 477 -9.04 13.22 1.71
CA ASN A 477 -10.44 13.24 1.32
C ASN A 477 -10.61 13.08 -0.19
N ASN A 478 -11.03 11.89 -0.62
CA ASN A 478 -11.28 11.57 -2.03
C ASN A 478 -12.26 12.57 -2.70
N GLY A 479 -13.26 13.04 -1.96
CA GLY A 479 -14.22 14.03 -2.48
C GLY A 479 -13.57 15.38 -2.77
N ALA A 480 -12.56 15.78 -1.99
CA ALA A 480 -11.83 17.03 -2.26
C ALA A 480 -11.02 16.96 -3.57
N VAL A 481 -10.35 15.84 -3.83
CA VAL A 481 -9.61 15.62 -5.08
C VAL A 481 -10.56 15.53 -6.27
N GLU A 482 -11.70 14.84 -6.11
CA GLU A 482 -12.71 14.74 -7.15
C GLU A 482 -13.30 16.11 -7.49
N ASN A 483 -13.62 16.93 -6.49
CA ASN A 483 -14.10 18.29 -6.70
C ASN A 483 -13.09 19.15 -7.47
N ILE A 484 -11.81 19.14 -7.09
CA ILE A 484 -10.77 19.88 -7.81
C ILE A 484 -10.68 19.38 -9.26
N THR A 485 -10.68 18.06 -9.46
CA THR A 485 -10.53 17.44 -10.79
C THR A 485 -11.69 17.76 -11.72
N LEU A 486 -12.91 17.90 -11.21
CA LEU A 486 -14.10 18.22 -12.00
C LEU A 486 -14.34 19.73 -12.14
N GLU A 487 -14.03 20.52 -11.11
CA GLU A 487 -14.31 21.95 -11.09
C GLU A 487 -13.31 22.74 -11.93
N VAL A 488 -12.01 22.49 -11.75
CA VAL A 488 -10.93 23.24 -12.43
C VAL A 488 -11.07 23.22 -13.97
N PRO A 489 -11.35 22.11 -14.67
CA PRO A 489 -11.50 22.12 -16.13
C PRO A 489 -12.85 22.68 -16.63
N ALA A 490 -13.84 22.89 -15.75
CA ALA A 490 -15.20 23.25 -16.15
C ALA A 490 -15.27 24.67 -16.76
N SER A 491 -16.04 24.85 -17.84
CA SER A 491 -16.12 26.12 -18.56
C SER A 491 -16.64 27.28 -17.71
N LYS A 492 -17.44 26.99 -16.67
CA LYS A 492 -17.94 27.97 -15.69
C LYS A 492 -16.84 28.63 -14.83
N THR A 493 -15.60 28.11 -14.87
CA THR A 493 -14.49 28.64 -14.07
C THR A 493 -13.66 29.69 -14.81
N ILE A 494 -14.00 29.94 -16.06
CA ILE A 494 -13.34 30.94 -16.90
C ILE A 494 -14.38 31.96 -17.39
N ASP A 495 -13.91 33.13 -17.75
CA ASP A 495 -14.73 34.19 -18.31
C ASP A 495 -14.72 34.12 -19.84
N LEU A 496 -15.69 33.42 -20.41
CA LEU A 496 -15.83 33.28 -21.86
C LEU A 496 -16.28 34.58 -22.55
N GLU A 497 -16.80 35.57 -21.82
CA GLU A 497 -17.12 36.86 -22.42
C GLU A 497 -15.85 37.65 -22.74
N THR A 498 -14.90 37.66 -21.80
CA THR A 498 -13.59 38.28 -22.01
C THR A 498 -12.67 37.41 -22.88
N PHE A 499 -12.76 36.08 -22.75
CA PHE A 499 -11.88 35.13 -23.44
C PHE A 499 -12.68 34.14 -24.31
N PRO A 500 -13.34 34.61 -25.38
CA PRO A 500 -14.23 33.76 -26.20
C PRO A 500 -13.51 32.61 -26.91
N ASP A 501 -12.21 32.78 -27.19
CA ASP A 501 -11.38 31.79 -27.88
C ASP A 501 -10.63 30.84 -26.92
N ALA A 502 -10.94 30.86 -25.62
CA ALA A 502 -10.27 30.03 -24.63
C ALA A 502 -10.62 28.54 -24.80
N ASP A 503 -9.72 27.80 -25.47
CA ASP A 503 -9.78 26.35 -25.62
C ASP A 503 -8.41 25.73 -25.34
N TYR A 504 -8.34 24.87 -24.32
CA TYR A 504 -7.17 24.08 -24.01
C TYR A 504 -7.49 22.58 -24.07
N TRP A 505 -7.87 22.08 -25.25
CA TRP A 505 -8.35 20.70 -25.44
C TRP A 505 -9.71 20.45 -24.74
N ALA A 506 -10.64 21.40 -24.92
CA ALA A 506 -11.99 21.37 -24.38
C ALA A 506 -12.75 20.09 -24.74
N GLY A 507 -12.62 19.60 -25.98
CA GLY A 507 -13.30 18.39 -26.48
C GLY A 507 -12.95 17.13 -25.68
N PRO A 508 -11.67 16.69 -25.66
CA PRO A 508 -11.24 15.55 -24.85
C PRO A 508 -11.55 15.70 -23.35
N ALA A 509 -11.41 16.91 -22.79
CA ALA A 509 -11.76 17.19 -21.40
C ALA A 509 -13.25 16.96 -21.13
N THR A 510 -14.12 17.45 -22.02
CA THR A 510 -15.58 17.28 -21.95
C THR A 510 -15.97 15.80 -22.07
N ILE A 511 -15.32 15.04 -22.96
CA ILE A 511 -15.54 13.59 -23.09
C ILE A 511 -15.13 12.86 -21.81
N LEU A 512 -14.03 13.27 -21.16
CA LEU A 512 -13.52 12.65 -19.93
C LEU A 512 -14.39 12.95 -18.70
N THR A 513 -14.88 14.18 -18.55
CA THR A 513 -15.68 14.59 -17.39
C THR A 513 -17.18 14.31 -17.58
N GLY A 514 -17.67 14.31 -18.83
CA GLY A 514 -19.09 14.25 -19.15
C GLY A 514 -19.81 15.61 -19.00
N THR A 515 -19.06 16.69 -18.76
CA THR A 515 -19.58 18.06 -18.58
C THR A 515 -18.79 19.03 -19.43
N SER A 516 -19.37 20.19 -19.78
CA SER A 516 -18.69 21.22 -20.56
C SER A 516 -17.40 21.70 -19.87
N CYS A 517 -16.27 21.48 -20.53
CA CYS A 517 -14.95 21.87 -20.06
C CYS A 517 -14.28 22.81 -21.06
N TRP A 518 -13.49 23.75 -20.56
CA TRP A 518 -12.67 24.64 -21.38
C TRP A 518 -11.27 24.06 -21.63
N GLY A 519 -10.78 23.17 -20.74
CA GLY A 519 -9.42 22.65 -20.85
C GLY A 519 -9.13 21.32 -20.18
N ALA A 520 -8.20 20.55 -20.76
CA ALA A 520 -7.69 19.27 -20.27
C ALA A 520 -6.55 19.46 -19.25
N VAL A 521 -6.86 20.08 -18.11
CA VAL A 521 -5.87 20.46 -17.08
C VAL A 521 -5.84 19.54 -15.86
N ALA A 522 -6.82 18.65 -15.70
CA ALA A 522 -6.89 17.74 -14.55
C ALA A 522 -7.50 16.38 -14.95
N ALA A 523 -7.05 15.31 -14.30
CA ALA A 523 -7.60 13.96 -14.46
C ALA A 523 -7.41 13.13 -13.18
N ARG A 524 -8.37 12.25 -12.89
CA ARG A 524 -8.30 11.28 -11.78
C ARG A 524 -7.47 10.06 -12.21
N LEU A 525 -6.34 9.80 -11.55
CA LEU A 525 -5.44 8.70 -11.95
C LEU A 525 -5.03 7.78 -10.79
N GLY A 526 -5.55 8.02 -9.58
CA GLY A 526 -5.14 7.33 -8.34
C GLY A 526 -5.42 5.82 -8.27
N ARG A 527 -6.20 5.25 -9.19
CA ARG A 527 -6.45 3.79 -9.24
C ARG A 527 -6.51 3.24 -10.67
N ARG A 528 -6.26 1.94 -10.83
CA ARG A 528 -6.18 1.27 -12.15
C ARG A 528 -7.41 1.50 -13.02
N SER A 529 -8.61 1.40 -12.46
CA SER A 529 -9.85 1.64 -13.21
C SER A 529 -9.97 3.07 -13.71
N PHE A 530 -9.50 4.07 -12.95
CA PHE A 530 -9.48 5.47 -13.37
C PHE A 530 -8.44 5.73 -14.46
N ARG A 531 -7.26 5.13 -14.37
CA ARG A 531 -6.26 5.21 -15.44
C ARG A 531 -6.77 4.58 -16.73
N GLN A 532 -7.45 3.44 -16.64
CA GLN A 532 -8.07 2.78 -17.77
C GLN A 532 -9.18 3.65 -18.40
N ASP A 533 -10.09 4.17 -17.57
CA ASP A 533 -11.16 5.10 -17.97
C ASP A 533 -10.60 6.34 -18.67
N PHE A 534 -9.53 6.93 -18.13
CA PHE A 534 -8.83 8.06 -18.75
C PHE A 534 -8.30 7.69 -20.13
N VAL A 535 -7.57 6.58 -20.27
CA VAL A 535 -7.05 6.15 -21.58
C VAL A 535 -8.17 5.89 -22.58
N ASP A 536 -9.22 5.17 -22.18
CA ASP A 536 -10.35 4.84 -23.05
C ASP A 536 -11.12 6.09 -23.50
N ARG A 537 -11.36 7.05 -22.61
CA ARG A 537 -12.16 8.25 -22.92
C ARG A 537 -11.33 9.36 -23.54
N PHE A 538 -10.22 9.72 -22.92
CA PHE A 538 -9.41 10.87 -23.33
C PHE A 538 -8.65 10.59 -24.65
N TRP A 539 -8.01 9.43 -24.77
CA TRP A 539 -7.24 9.10 -25.97
C TRP A 539 -8.05 8.43 -27.07
N TRP A 540 -8.95 7.51 -26.71
CA TRP A 540 -9.70 6.72 -27.69
C TRP A 540 -11.14 7.18 -27.93
N GLY A 541 -11.66 8.12 -27.12
CA GLY A 541 -13.03 8.62 -27.27
C GLY A 541 -14.12 7.57 -26.99
N ARG A 542 -13.79 6.47 -26.28
CA ARG A 542 -14.75 5.40 -25.97
C ARG A 542 -15.63 5.82 -24.80
N THR A 543 -16.92 6.00 -25.04
CA THR A 543 -17.90 6.23 -23.98
C THR A 543 -18.50 4.91 -23.49
N SER A 544 -18.59 4.75 -22.17
CA SER A 544 -19.18 3.60 -21.49
C SER A 544 -20.65 3.44 -21.93
N GLY A 545 -20.94 2.45 -22.78
CA GLY A 545 -22.32 2.15 -23.23
C GLY A 545 -22.47 1.78 -24.70
N VAL A 546 -21.49 2.05 -25.56
CA VAL A 546 -21.58 1.72 -26.99
C VAL A 546 -20.70 0.52 -27.32
N ARG A 547 -21.28 -0.67 -27.16
CA ARG A 547 -20.75 -1.92 -27.73
C ARG A 547 -21.19 -2.00 -29.19
N THR A 548 -20.67 -1.13 -30.06
CA THR A 548 -20.88 -1.27 -31.51
C THR A 548 -19.58 -1.73 -32.16
N GLY A 549 -19.67 -2.79 -32.97
CA GLY A 549 -18.57 -3.30 -33.80
C GLY A 549 -18.17 -2.37 -34.95
N ARG A 550 -18.27 -1.05 -34.75
CA ARG A 550 -17.78 -0.02 -35.66
C ARG A 550 -16.97 0.98 -34.87
N ASN A 551 -15.78 1.30 -35.36
CA ASN A 551 -14.88 2.28 -34.78
C ASN A 551 -15.68 3.54 -34.37
N PRO A 552 -15.57 4.01 -33.11
CA PRO A 552 -16.13 5.30 -32.73
C PRO A 552 -15.52 6.40 -33.62
N PRO A 553 -16.24 7.50 -33.87
CA PRO A 553 -15.73 8.59 -34.68
C PRO A 553 -14.39 9.05 -34.09
N ARG A 554 -13.31 8.83 -34.85
CA ARG A 554 -11.98 9.31 -34.48
C ARG A 554 -12.06 10.82 -34.42
N TRP A 555 -11.83 11.40 -33.24
CA TRP A 555 -11.47 12.80 -33.13
C TRP A 555 -10.22 13.04 -33.99
N SER A 556 -10.31 13.94 -34.96
CA SER A 556 -9.27 14.24 -35.95
C SER A 556 -7.98 14.80 -35.35
N GLY A 557 -7.99 15.16 -34.05
CA GLY A 557 -6.86 15.74 -33.33
C GLY A 557 -5.93 14.73 -32.65
N CYS A 558 -6.24 13.43 -32.66
CA CYS A 558 -5.33 12.43 -32.10
C CYS A 558 -4.21 12.13 -33.11
N ILE A 559 -2.98 12.43 -32.68
CA ILE A 559 -1.69 12.27 -33.35
C ILE A 559 -1.69 10.99 -34.21
N ARG A 560 -1.64 11.16 -35.54
CA ARG A 560 -1.11 10.12 -36.41
C ARG A 560 0.39 10.05 -36.14
N SER A 561 0.82 9.06 -35.36
CA SER A 561 2.22 8.64 -35.29
C SER A 561 2.66 8.03 -36.60
#